data_AF-A0A4Q5KHH7-F1
#
_entry.id   AF-A0A4Q5KHH7-F1
#
_cell.length_a   1.000
_cell.length_b   1.000
_cell.length_c   1.000
_cell.angle_alpha   90.00
_cell.angle_beta   90.00
_cell.angle_gamma   90.00
#
_symmetry.space_group_name_H-M   'P 1'
#
loop_
_entity.id
_entity.type
_entity.pdbx_description
1 polymer ?
#
loop_
_entity_poly.entity_id
_entity_poly.type
_entity_poly.pdbx_seq_one_letter_code
_entity_poly.pdbx_strand_id
1 'polypeptide(L)'
;MEIEQHYHSRLTMALDDLMKCRTYSQQMLKLPIGDSFSSERTVYEALFVALIISYGRVFTVSNTTDKMYKNKVAEKFGNLRSQFISEQEPRLSKLHERIMEKRHTAIAHSDASSRNYQYYNNSPLNVGHNPYFPYDHEEVEWVLELVETLISVISKEKSEVAKIAFTNPIF
;
A
#
# COMPACT_ATOMS: atom_id res chain seq x y z
N MET A 1 3.60 -24.63 -15.16
CA MET A 1 3.19 -23.66 -16.20
C MET A 1 2.01 -22.82 -15.71
N GLU A 2 0.89 -23.44 -15.28
CA GLU A 2 -0.28 -22.70 -14.80
C GLU A 2 -0.03 -21.91 -13.49
N ILE A 3 0.69 -22.47 -12.52
CA ILE A 3 1.05 -21.76 -11.26
C ILE A 3 1.83 -20.48 -11.57
N GLU A 4 2.78 -20.55 -12.50
CA GLU A 4 3.62 -19.43 -12.91
C GLU A 4 2.80 -18.32 -13.58
N GLN A 5 1.78 -18.67 -14.35
CA GLN A 5 0.85 -17.70 -14.93
C GLN A 5 0.03 -16.98 -13.85
N HIS A 6 -0.53 -17.71 -12.88
CA HIS A 6 -1.26 -17.10 -11.77
C HIS A 6 -0.36 -16.24 -10.88
N TYR A 7 0.88 -16.67 -10.66
CA TYR A 7 1.87 -15.88 -9.94
C TYR A 7 2.30 -14.62 -10.70
N HIS A 8 2.50 -14.72 -12.02
CA HIS A 8 2.73 -13.55 -12.88
C HIS A 8 1.57 -12.55 -12.84
N SER A 9 0.33 -13.03 -12.86
CA SER A 9 -0.86 -12.17 -12.69
C SER A 9 -0.85 -11.47 -11.33
N ARG A 10 -0.49 -12.17 -10.26
CA ARG A 10 -0.36 -11.57 -8.92
C ARG A 10 0.70 -10.47 -8.87
N LEU A 11 1.86 -10.70 -9.51
CA LEU A 11 2.94 -9.71 -9.62
C LEU A 11 2.50 -8.49 -10.43
N THR A 12 1.75 -8.71 -11.51
CA THR A 12 1.20 -7.63 -12.34
C THR A 12 0.22 -6.76 -11.54
N MET A 13 -0.70 -7.37 -10.79
CA MET A 13 -1.61 -6.62 -9.91
C MET A 13 -0.86 -5.82 -8.83
N ALA A 14 0.20 -6.40 -8.25
CA ALA A 14 1.04 -5.68 -7.29
C ALA A 14 1.71 -4.46 -7.92
N LEU A 15 2.22 -4.62 -9.14
CA LEU A 15 2.86 -3.54 -9.87
C LEU A 15 1.88 -2.40 -10.16
N ASP A 16 0.65 -2.70 -10.60
CA ASP A 16 -0.39 -1.69 -10.83
C ASP A 16 -0.69 -0.87 -9.57
N ASP A 17 -0.78 -1.53 -8.41
CA ASP A 17 -0.99 -0.86 -7.13
C ASP A 17 0.21 0.04 -6.75
N LEU A 18 1.43 -0.41 -7.01
CA LEU A 18 2.64 0.37 -6.71
C LEU A 18 2.84 1.56 -7.66
N MET A 19 2.48 1.42 -8.94
CA MET A 19 2.47 2.56 -9.89
C MET A 19 1.52 3.67 -9.42
N LYS A 20 0.37 3.31 -8.87
CA LYS A 20 -0.55 4.26 -8.23
C LYS A 20 0.08 4.90 -7.00
N CYS A 21 0.69 4.11 -6.11
CA CYS A 21 1.38 4.62 -4.92
C CYS A 21 2.43 5.68 -5.30
N ARG A 22 3.28 5.36 -6.28
CA ARG A 22 4.27 6.28 -6.83
C ARG A 22 3.64 7.58 -7.30
N THR A 23 2.57 7.49 -8.09
CA THR A 23 1.84 8.64 -8.63
C THR A 23 1.27 9.51 -7.50
N TYR A 24 0.66 8.89 -6.48
CA TYR A 24 0.11 9.62 -5.33
C TYR A 24 1.21 10.32 -4.53
N SER A 25 2.32 9.64 -4.22
CA SER A 25 3.46 10.25 -3.53
C SER A 25 4.02 11.44 -4.32
N GLN A 26 4.22 11.29 -5.63
CA GLN A 26 4.71 12.38 -6.49
C GLN A 26 3.74 13.56 -6.55
N GLN A 27 2.44 13.34 -6.47
CA GLN A 27 1.45 14.41 -6.40
C GLN A 27 1.46 15.09 -5.03
N MET A 28 1.55 14.32 -3.94
CA MET A 28 1.63 14.85 -2.58
C MET A 28 2.86 15.75 -2.39
N LEU A 29 4.03 15.37 -2.92
CA LEU A 29 5.26 16.18 -2.88
C LEU A 29 5.15 17.52 -3.63
N LYS A 30 4.20 17.65 -4.56
CA LYS A 30 3.95 18.89 -5.31
C LYS A 30 2.89 19.78 -4.65
N LEU A 31 2.11 19.23 -3.73
CA LEU A 31 1.06 19.95 -3.03
C LEU A 31 1.62 20.54 -1.74
N PRO A 32 1.30 21.80 -1.41
CA PRO A 32 1.56 22.29 -0.06
C PRO A 32 0.74 21.46 0.92
N ILE A 33 1.31 21.17 2.08
CA ILE A 33 0.55 20.64 3.23
C ILE A 33 -0.29 21.81 3.76
N GLY A 34 -1.37 22.13 3.04
CA GLY A 34 -2.18 23.33 3.29
C GLY A 34 -2.78 23.35 4.69
N ASP A 35 -3.32 24.51 5.08
CA ASP A 35 -3.98 24.68 6.37
C ASP A 35 -5.19 23.74 6.53
N SER A 36 -5.55 23.44 7.78
CA SER A 36 -6.76 22.67 8.11
C SER A 36 -7.97 23.22 7.36
N PHE A 37 -8.77 22.33 6.76
CA PHE A 37 -9.98 22.65 5.97
C PHE A 37 -9.74 23.38 4.64
N SER A 38 -8.49 23.54 4.19
CA SER A 38 -8.21 23.96 2.82
C SER A 38 -8.55 22.86 1.81
N SER A 39 -8.79 23.28 0.55
CA SER A 39 -9.03 22.34 -0.55
C SER A 39 -7.80 21.47 -0.81
N GLU A 40 -6.62 22.07 -0.69
CA GLU A 40 -5.31 21.49 -0.83
C GLU A 40 -5.09 20.40 0.22
N ARG A 41 -5.42 20.68 1.49
CA ARG A 41 -5.36 19.71 2.57
C ARG A 41 -6.30 18.53 2.33
N THR A 42 -7.51 18.79 1.85
CA THR A 42 -8.48 17.74 1.52
C THR A 42 -7.96 16.81 0.43
N VAL A 43 -7.38 17.38 -0.64
CA VAL A 43 -6.77 16.59 -1.72
C VAL A 43 -5.58 15.78 -1.21
N TYR A 44 -4.72 16.39 -0.38
CA TYR A 44 -3.57 15.71 0.21
C TYR A 44 -3.97 14.51 1.07
N GLU A 45 -4.98 14.67 1.93
CA GLU A 45 -5.52 13.59 2.75
C GLU A 45 -6.16 12.47 1.91
N ALA A 46 -6.87 12.82 0.83
CA ALA A 46 -7.44 11.85 -0.09
C ALA A 46 -6.35 11.02 -0.80
N LEU A 47 -5.29 11.68 -1.28
CA LEU A 47 -4.13 11.01 -1.87
C LEU A 47 -3.43 10.11 -0.85
N PHE A 48 -3.27 10.59 0.38
CA PHE A 48 -2.67 9.83 1.46
C PHE A 48 -3.46 8.55 1.78
N VAL A 49 -4.79 8.64 1.92
CA VAL A 49 -5.64 7.45 2.14
C VAL A 49 -5.53 6.49 0.95
N ALA A 50 -5.57 7.01 -0.29
CA ALA A 50 -5.45 6.19 -1.50
C ALA A 50 -4.09 5.47 -1.59
N LEU A 51 -3.01 6.14 -1.18
CA LEU A 51 -1.67 5.59 -1.05
C LEU A 51 -1.63 4.44 -0.05
N ILE A 52 -2.10 4.64 1.17
CA ILE A 52 -2.06 3.62 2.23
C ILE A 52 -2.89 2.38 1.85
N ILE A 53 -4.08 2.57 1.25
CA ILE A 53 -4.91 1.46 0.79
C ILE A 53 -4.21 0.69 -0.34
N SER A 54 -3.69 1.40 -1.34
CA SER A 54 -3.06 0.77 -2.51
C SER A 54 -1.77 0.05 -2.14
N TYR A 55 -0.93 0.65 -1.30
CA TYR A 55 0.26 0.01 -0.74
C TYR A 55 -0.13 -1.24 0.06
N GLY A 56 -1.12 -1.09 0.95
CA GLY A 56 -1.62 -2.17 1.78
C GLY A 56 -2.12 -3.39 0.99
N ARG A 57 -2.74 -3.19 -0.19
CA ARG A 57 -3.20 -4.30 -1.05
C ARG A 57 -2.07 -5.21 -1.50
N VAL A 58 -0.87 -4.67 -1.73
CA VAL A 58 0.34 -5.44 -2.06
C VAL A 58 0.68 -6.40 -0.92
N PHE A 59 0.55 -5.95 0.33
CA PHE A 59 0.91 -6.73 1.52
C PHE A 59 -0.23 -7.57 2.10
N THR A 60 -1.41 -7.55 1.48
CA THR A 60 -2.50 -8.47 1.82
C THR A 60 -2.60 -9.67 0.89
N VAL A 61 -3.26 -10.73 1.39
CA VAL A 61 -3.47 -11.98 0.65
C VAL A 61 -4.45 -11.71 -0.50
N SER A 62 -3.90 -11.35 -1.67
CA SER A 62 -4.70 -11.26 -2.89
C SER A 62 -4.94 -12.67 -3.43
N ASN A 63 -6.22 -13.02 -3.56
CA ASN A 63 -6.67 -14.30 -4.07
C ASN A 63 -6.45 -14.35 -5.59
N THR A 64 -5.81 -15.40 -6.10
CA THR A 64 -6.05 -15.79 -7.49
C THR A 64 -7.52 -16.17 -7.64
N THR A 65 -8.12 -15.90 -8.81
CA THR A 65 -9.49 -16.30 -9.14
C THR A 65 -9.66 -17.82 -9.10
N ASP A 66 -8.57 -18.56 -9.33
CA ASP A 66 -8.53 -20.01 -9.24
C ASP A 66 -8.11 -20.48 -7.83
N LYS A 67 -9.06 -21.10 -7.13
CA LYS A 67 -8.86 -21.64 -5.77
C LYS A 67 -7.78 -22.70 -5.71
N MET A 68 -7.54 -23.46 -6.78
CA MET A 68 -6.55 -24.54 -6.82
C MET A 68 -5.13 -24.00 -6.61
N TYR A 69 -4.86 -22.80 -7.11
CA TYR A 69 -3.52 -22.19 -7.07
C TYR A 69 -3.33 -21.19 -5.94
N LYS A 70 -4.39 -20.89 -5.18
CA LYS A 70 -4.41 -19.85 -4.14
C LYS A 70 -3.27 -19.99 -3.13
N ASN A 71 -3.14 -21.15 -2.50
CA ASN A 71 -2.16 -21.32 -1.43
C ASN A 71 -0.73 -21.21 -1.95
N LYS A 72 -0.44 -21.83 -3.11
CA LYS A 72 0.90 -21.81 -3.71
C LYS A 72 1.31 -20.40 -4.14
N VAL A 73 0.41 -19.66 -4.78
CA VAL A 73 0.66 -18.26 -5.18
C VAL A 73 0.82 -17.35 -3.96
N ALA A 74 -0.03 -17.54 -2.93
CA ALA A 74 0.04 -16.76 -1.70
C ALA A 74 1.34 -17.01 -0.93
N GLU A 75 1.79 -18.25 -0.84
CA GLU A 75 3.07 -18.62 -0.23
C GLU A 75 4.25 -18.03 -0.99
N LYS A 76 4.31 -18.25 -2.32
CA LYS A 76 5.41 -17.75 -3.15
C LYS A 76 5.53 -16.22 -3.10
N PHE A 77 4.41 -15.52 -3.26
CA PHE A 77 4.38 -14.07 -3.15
C PHE A 77 4.59 -13.59 -1.71
N GLY A 78 4.15 -14.38 -0.72
CA GLY A 78 4.44 -14.16 0.70
C GLY A 78 5.94 -14.11 0.96
N ASN A 79 6.67 -15.12 0.48
CA ASN A 79 8.13 -15.20 0.63
C ASN A 79 8.84 -14.02 -0.02
N LEU A 80 8.45 -13.62 -1.23
CA LEU A 80 9.02 -12.45 -1.90
C LEU A 80 8.88 -11.17 -1.06
N ARG A 81 7.70 -10.94 -0.49
CA ARG A 81 7.45 -9.76 0.35
C ARG A 81 8.21 -9.82 1.66
N SER A 82 8.21 -10.97 2.34
CA SER A 82 8.94 -11.15 3.59
C SER A 82 10.43 -10.92 3.40
N GLN A 83 10.99 -11.44 2.30
CA GLN A 83 12.38 -11.21 1.91
C GLN A 83 12.64 -9.72 1.69
N PHE A 84 11.82 -9.06 0.86
CA PHE A 84 11.94 -7.63 0.60
C PHE A 84 11.96 -6.80 1.90
N ILE A 85 11.05 -7.06 2.83
CA ILE A 85 10.98 -6.35 4.12
C ILE A 85 12.19 -6.65 5.01
N SER A 86 12.67 -7.89 5.03
CA SER A 86 13.84 -8.27 5.82
C SER A 86 15.15 -7.65 5.33
N GLU A 87 15.23 -7.30 4.05
CA GLU A 87 16.38 -6.66 3.43
C GLU A 87 16.33 -5.11 3.52
N GLN A 88 15.22 -4.53 4.01
CA GLN A 88 15.12 -3.08 4.17
C GLN A 88 15.96 -2.58 5.34
N GLU A 89 16.50 -1.37 5.18
CA GLU A 89 17.09 -0.67 6.29
C GLU A 89 16.05 -0.33 7.39
N PRO A 90 16.47 -0.15 8.66
CA PRO A 90 15.55 -0.01 9.78
C PRO A 90 14.52 1.12 9.63
N ARG A 91 14.89 2.23 8.99
CA ARG A 91 14.00 3.38 8.74
C ARG A 91 12.83 2.98 7.84
N LEU A 92 13.12 2.36 6.69
CA LEU A 92 12.12 1.94 5.72
C LEU A 92 11.27 0.77 6.23
N SER A 93 11.87 -0.13 7.02
CA SER A 93 11.13 -1.20 7.69
C SER A 93 10.10 -0.67 8.70
N LYS A 94 10.50 0.29 9.55
CA LYS A 94 9.56 0.98 10.46
C LYS A 94 8.48 1.75 9.71
N LEU A 95 8.83 2.39 8.59
CA LEU A 95 7.86 3.08 7.75
C LEU A 95 6.83 2.10 7.17
N HIS A 96 7.28 0.94 6.68
CA HIS A 96 6.40 -0.14 6.23
C HIS A 96 5.39 -0.54 7.31
N GLU A 97 5.88 -0.82 8.53
CA GLU A 97 5.02 -1.19 9.67
C GLU A 97 3.95 -0.12 9.95
N ARG A 98 4.35 1.15 9.97
CA ARG A 98 3.44 2.29 10.18
C ARG A 98 2.38 2.41 9.08
N ILE A 99 2.76 2.20 7.81
CA ILE A 99 1.80 2.19 6.69
C ILE A 99 0.79 1.06 6.89
N MET A 100 1.26 -0.14 7.26
CA MET A 100 0.40 -1.29 7.48
C MET A 100 -0.54 -1.08 8.66
N GLU A 101 -0.08 -0.48 9.75
CA GLU A 101 -0.93 -0.10 10.88
C GLU A 101 -2.03 0.88 10.44
N LYS A 102 -1.65 1.97 9.75
CA LYS A 102 -2.60 2.95 9.22
C LYS A 102 -3.62 2.34 8.27
N ARG A 103 -3.26 1.32 7.47
CA ARG A 103 -4.20 0.60 6.61
C ARG A 103 -5.30 -0.10 7.43
N HIS A 104 -4.94 -0.76 8.53
CA HIS A 104 -5.93 -1.39 9.41
C HIS A 104 -6.90 -0.37 10.00
N THR A 105 -6.39 0.80 10.40
CA THR A 105 -7.20 1.93 10.87
C THR A 105 -8.09 2.51 9.76
N ALA A 106 -7.54 2.68 8.55
CA ALA A 106 -8.27 3.25 7.40
C ALA A 106 -9.47 2.38 6.98
N ILE A 107 -9.32 1.06 7.04
CA ILE A 107 -10.40 0.12 6.72
C ILE A 107 -11.47 0.11 7.83
N ALA A 108 -11.09 0.40 9.09
CA ALA A 108 -12.00 0.47 10.22
C ALA A 108 -12.87 1.76 10.25
N HIS A 109 -12.75 2.68 9.29
CA HIS A 109 -13.50 3.94 9.23
C HIS A 109 -15.03 3.81 9.13
N SER A 110 -15.57 2.59 8.98
CA SER A 110 -17.00 2.29 9.11
C SER A 110 -17.48 2.06 10.54
N ASP A 111 -16.58 1.87 11.52
CA ASP A 111 -16.93 1.64 12.93
C ASP A 111 -16.74 2.88 13.80
N ALA A 112 -17.67 3.11 14.72
CA ALA A 112 -17.65 4.24 15.67
C ALA A 112 -16.37 4.28 16.54
N SER A 113 -15.74 3.12 16.75
CA SER A 113 -14.46 2.98 17.47
C SER A 113 -13.30 3.68 16.75
N SER A 114 -13.31 3.75 15.41
CA SER A 114 -12.23 4.34 14.61
C SER A 114 -12.18 5.87 14.66
N ARG A 115 -13.31 6.51 14.99
CA ARG A 115 -13.45 7.97 15.07
C ARG A 115 -13.37 8.50 16.50
N ASN A 116 -13.21 7.57 17.47
CA ASN A 116 -13.15 7.87 18.90
C ASN A 116 -14.21 8.90 19.33
N TYR A 117 -15.47 8.70 18.92
CA TYR A 117 -16.59 9.49 19.43
C TYR A 117 -16.74 9.18 20.93
N GLN A 118 -15.97 9.88 21.75
CA GLN A 118 -16.08 9.84 23.20
C GLN A 118 -17.09 10.90 23.65
N TYR A 119 -17.83 10.58 24.70
CA TYR A 119 -18.58 11.58 25.46
C TYR A 119 -17.64 12.14 26.52
N TYR A 120 -17.33 13.44 26.47
CA TYR A 120 -16.60 14.13 27.53
C TYR A 120 -17.61 14.95 28.34
N ASN A 121 -17.69 14.73 29.66
CA ASN A 121 -18.66 15.40 30.55
C ASN A 121 -20.11 15.37 30.02
N ASN A 122 -20.61 14.20 29.59
CA ASN A 122 -21.98 14.03 29.04
C ASN A 122 -22.31 14.94 27.83
N SER A 123 -21.31 15.50 27.16
CA SER A 123 -21.49 16.27 25.94
C SER A 123 -20.93 15.50 24.75
N PRO A 124 -21.62 15.49 23.60
CA PRO A 124 -21.10 14.88 22.39
C PRO A 124 -19.90 15.69 21.89
N LEU A 125 -18.82 15.02 21.48
CA LEU A 125 -17.80 15.66 20.65
C LEU A 125 -18.42 15.99 19.29
N ASN A 126 -18.39 17.25 18.89
CA ASN A 126 -18.99 17.72 17.62
C ASN A 126 -18.36 17.08 16.38
N VAL A 127 -17.11 16.63 16.46
CA VAL A 127 -16.38 15.91 15.41
C VAL A 127 -15.47 14.89 16.08
N GLY A 128 -15.52 13.63 15.62
CA GLY A 128 -14.58 12.60 16.06
C GLY A 128 -13.14 12.97 15.68
N HIS A 129 -12.16 12.63 16.52
CA HIS A 129 -10.75 12.85 16.17
C HIS A 129 -10.43 12.04 14.92
N ASN A 130 -9.83 12.66 13.90
CA ASN A 130 -9.26 11.92 12.78
C ASN A 130 -7.85 11.47 13.19
N PRO A 131 -7.63 10.20 13.62
CA PRO A 131 -6.29 9.72 13.96
C PRO A 131 -5.37 9.66 12.72
N TYR A 132 -5.91 9.94 11.53
CA TYR A 132 -5.24 9.86 10.26
C TYR A 132 -4.54 11.17 9.91
N PHE A 133 -3.53 11.55 10.70
CA PHE A 133 -2.61 12.60 10.26
C PHE A 133 -1.80 12.08 9.06
N PRO A 134 -1.85 12.78 7.91
CA PRO A 134 -1.10 12.42 6.73
C PRO A 134 0.39 12.73 6.93
N TYR A 135 1.23 11.96 6.24
CA TYR A 135 2.67 12.12 6.27
C TYR A 135 3.10 13.51 5.81
N ASP A 136 4.18 14.04 6.39
CA ASP A 136 4.84 15.21 5.84
C ASP A 136 5.62 14.86 4.54
N HIS A 137 6.22 15.87 3.91
CA HIS A 137 6.95 15.65 2.66
C HIS A 137 8.16 14.74 2.83
N GLU A 138 8.89 14.83 3.95
CA GLU A 138 10.03 13.96 4.22
C GLU A 138 9.58 12.49 4.31
N GLU A 139 8.53 12.22 5.06
CA GLU A 139 7.94 10.89 5.15
C GLU A 139 7.40 10.41 3.79
N VAL A 140 6.81 11.29 2.98
CA VAL A 140 6.36 10.93 1.61
C VAL A 140 7.53 10.60 0.68
N GLU A 141 8.66 11.28 0.80
CA GLU A 141 9.88 10.92 0.06
C GLU A 141 10.35 9.52 0.43
N TRP A 142 10.32 9.17 1.72
CA TRP A 142 10.67 7.83 2.18
C TRP A 142 9.67 6.78 1.68
N VAL A 143 8.37 7.11 1.59
CA VAL A 143 7.40 6.22 0.97
C VAL A 143 7.72 6.01 -0.51
N LEU A 144 8.07 7.08 -1.23
CA LEU A 144 8.42 7.00 -2.64
C LEU A 144 9.65 6.11 -2.85
N GLU A 145 10.68 6.26 -2.01
CA GLU A 145 11.88 5.42 -2.00
C GLU A 145 11.53 3.93 -1.78
N LEU A 146 10.72 3.64 -0.76
CA LEU A 146 10.25 2.28 -0.46
C LEU A 146 9.45 1.67 -1.63
N VAL A 147 8.56 2.47 -2.23
CA VAL A 147 7.73 2.06 -3.37
C VAL A 147 8.58 1.78 -4.60
N GLU A 148 9.53 2.65 -4.96
CA GLU A 148 10.39 2.44 -6.13
C GLU A 148 11.29 1.21 -5.96
N THR A 149 11.81 0.98 -4.76
CA THR A 149 12.60 -0.22 -4.44
C THR A 149 11.76 -1.49 -4.64
N LEU A 150 10.53 -1.49 -4.14
CA LEU A 150 9.62 -2.63 -4.30
C LEU A 150 9.19 -2.85 -5.76
N ILE A 151 8.96 -1.76 -6.51
CA ILE A 151 8.67 -1.84 -7.95
C ILE A 151 9.82 -2.53 -8.68
N SER A 152 11.07 -2.18 -8.39
CA SER A 152 12.24 -2.80 -9.00
C SER A 152 12.27 -4.31 -8.73
N VAL A 153 12.08 -4.72 -7.46
CA VAL A 153 12.04 -6.13 -7.05
C VAL A 153 10.92 -6.90 -7.77
N ILE A 154 9.69 -6.38 -7.75
CA ILE A 154 8.54 -7.04 -8.37
C ILE A 154 8.67 -7.08 -9.90
N SER A 155 9.19 -6.02 -10.52
CA SER A 155 9.38 -5.98 -11.98
C SER A 155 10.41 -7.00 -12.44
N LYS A 156 11.50 -7.16 -11.68
CA LYS A 156 12.50 -8.19 -11.94
C LYS A 156 11.89 -9.59 -11.82
N GLU A 157 11.21 -9.88 -10.70
CA GLU A 157 10.55 -11.17 -10.48
C GLU A 157 9.50 -11.47 -11.57
N LYS A 158 8.68 -10.48 -11.93
CA LYS A 158 7.68 -10.59 -13.01
C LYS A 158 8.33 -10.98 -14.33
N SER A 159 9.44 -10.34 -14.68
CA SER A 159 10.17 -10.60 -15.93
C SER A 159 10.75 -12.02 -15.96
N GLU A 160 11.31 -12.51 -14.85
CA GLU A 160 11.83 -13.88 -14.76
C GLU A 160 10.71 -14.93 -14.82
N VAL A 161 9.60 -14.69 -14.12
CA VAL A 161 8.44 -15.59 -14.15
C VAL A 161 7.81 -15.63 -15.54
N ALA A 162 7.75 -14.50 -16.25
CA ALA A 162 7.17 -14.44 -17.59
C ALA A 162 7.88 -15.38 -18.59
N LYS A 163 9.21 -15.52 -18.50
CA LYS A 163 10.02 -16.44 -19.33
C LYS A 163 9.66 -17.91 -19.11
N ILE A 164 9.14 -18.25 -17.94
CA ILE A 164 8.75 -19.62 -17.55
C ILE A 164 7.25 -19.85 -17.82
N ALA A 165 6.43 -18.83 -17.56
CA ALA A 165 4.98 -18.88 -17.63
C ALA A 165 4.44 -18.87 -19.08
N PHE A 166 5.17 -18.24 -20.00
CA PHE A 166 4.71 -17.99 -21.36
C PHE A 166 5.79 -18.40 -22.37
N THR A 167 5.36 -19.11 -23.41
CA THR A 167 6.22 -19.48 -24.55
C THR A 167 6.58 -18.30 -25.43
N ASN A 168 5.76 -17.23 -25.44
CA ASN A 168 6.01 -15.96 -26.12
C ASN A 168 5.74 -14.79 -25.15
N PRO A 169 6.69 -14.42 -24.27
CA PRO A 169 6.51 -13.31 -23.36
C PRO A 169 6.48 -11.98 -24.14
N ILE A 170 5.46 -11.15 -23.89
CA ILE A 170 5.42 -9.77 -24.38
C ILE A 170 6.18 -8.92 -23.34
N PHE A 171 7.30 -8.34 -23.75
CA PHE A 171 8.12 -7.44 -22.93
C PHE A 171 7.55 -6.02 -22.90
#